data_AF-A0A845S8K1-F1
#
_entry.id   AF-A0A845S8K1-F1
#
_cell.length_a   1.000
_cell.length_b   1.000
_cell.length_c   1.000
_cell.angle_alpha   90.00
_cell.angle_beta   90.00
_cell.angle_gamma   90.00
#
_symmetry.space_group_name_H-M   'P 1'
#
loop_
_entity.id
_entity.type
_entity.pdbx_description
1 polymer ?
#
loop_
_entity_poly.entity_id
_entity_poly.type
_entity_poly.pdbx_seq_one_letter_code
_entity_poly.pdbx_strand_id
1 'polypeptide(L)'
;MNTFLAVLLYSGIGFSIMHNWLLFAGLCISIFSIRHGAIMLIPLAIVLDGYYGNYYSLPYVSLLAVVWYIVIEQIRPRIFDLDMIRS
;
A
#
# COMPACT_ATOMS: atom_id res chain seq x y z
N MET A 1 -3.23 3.35 -19.16
CA MET A 1 -2.80 3.27 -17.75
C MET A 1 -2.78 1.80 -17.35
N ASN A 2 -1.62 1.23 -17.02
CA ASN A 2 -1.41 -0.23 -17.05
C ASN A 2 -1.98 -0.93 -15.80
N THR A 3 -3.28 -1.24 -15.82
CA THR A 3 -3.97 -2.05 -14.81
C THR A 3 -3.22 -3.35 -14.48
N PHE A 4 -2.57 -3.94 -15.49
CA PHE A 4 -1.72 -5.12 -15.33
C PHE A 4 -0.55 -4.90 -14.34
N LEU A 5 0.11 -3.75 -14.39
CA LEU A 5 1.21 -3.41 -13.49
C LEU A 5 0.71 -3.25 -12.05
N ALA A 6 -0.46 -2.63 -11.88
CA ALA A 6 -1.08 -2.45 -10.56
C ALA A 6 -1.40 -3.80 -9.90
N VAL A 7 -1.95 -4.75 -10.66
CA VAL A 7 -2.23 -6.11 -10.18
C VAL A 7 -0.95 -6.85 -9.78
N LEU A 8 0.12 -6.75 -10.60
CA LEU A 8 1.40 -7.38 -10.27
C LEU A 8 2.01 -6.81 -8.98
N LEU A 9 2.00 -5.48 -8.82
CA LEU A 9 2.49 -4.83 -7.60
C LEU A 9 1.66 -5.23 -6.38
N TYR A 10 0.33 -5.24 -6.51
CA TYR A 10 -0.59 -5.61 -5.43
C TYR A 10 -0.36 -7.05 -4.94
N SER A 11 -0.30 -8.00 -5.88
CA SER A 11 0.00 -9.41 -5.58
C SER A 11 1.42 -9.59 -5.02
N GLY A 12 2.39 -8.85 -5.54
CA GLY A 12 3.78 -8.86 -5.06
C GLY A 12 3.90 -8.37 -3.61
N ILE A 13 3.13 -7.35 -3.21
CA ILE A 13 3.08 -6.87 -1.83
C ILE A 13 2.60 -7.98 -0.89
N GLY A 14 1.47 -8.62 -1.21
CA GLY A 14 0.92 -9.72 -0.42
C GLY A 14 1.90 -10.89 -0.27
N PHE A 15 2.49 -11.34 -1.38
CA PHE A 15 3.49 -12.42 -1.39
C PHE A 15 4.71 -12.10 -0.53
N SER A 16 5.23 -10.87 -0.65
CA SER A 16 6.43 -10.42 0.05
C SER A 16 6.21 -10.32 1.55
N ILE A 17 5.03 -9.84 1.97
CA ILE A 17 4.67 -9.79 3.39
C ILE A 17 4.58 -11.22 3.96
N MET A 18 3.88 -12.12 3.28
CA MET A 18 3.76 -13.53 3.71
C MET A 18 5.11 -14.25 3.83
N HIS A 19 6.10 -13.92 2.98
CA HIS A 19 7.46 -14.47 3.03
C HIS A 19 8.43 -13.69 3.93
N ASN A 20 7.93 -12.74 4.72
CA ASN A 20 8.73 -11.89 5.61
C ASN A 20 9.78 -11.01 4.90
N TRP A 21 9.58 -10.71 3.61
CA TRP A 21 10.43 -9.82 2.81
C TRP A 21 9.97 -8.37 2.97
N LEU A 22 10.05 -7.86 4.20
CA LEU A 22 9.45 -6.58 4.59
C LEU A 22 10.03 -5.37 3.84
N LEU A 23 11.33 -5.38 3.52
CA LEU A 23 11.96 -4.31 2.75
C LEU A 23 11.41 -4.22 1.33
N PHE A 24 11.23 -5.36 0.67
CA PHE A 24 10.69 -5.41 -0.69
C PHE A 24 9.21 -5.04 -0.69
N ALA A 25 8.45 -5.52 0.30
CA ALA A 25 7.06 -5.12 0.51
C ALA A 25 6.93 -3.59 0.67
N GLY A 26 7.76 -2.96 1.50
CA GLY A 26 7.73 -1.52 1.73
C GLY A 26 8.00 -0.69 0.47
N LEU A 27 8.95 -1.12 -0.37
CA LEU A 27 9.22 -0.47 -1.66
C LEU A 27 8.03 -0.60 -2.61
N CYS A 28 7.46 -1.80 -2.76
CA CYS A 28 6.28 -2.01 -3.60
C CYS A 28 5.07 -1.19 -3.11
N ILE A 29 4.83 -1.15 -1.80
CA ILE A 29 3.77 -0.34 -1.18
C ILE A 29 3.96 1.14 -1.50
N SER A 30 5.18 1.66 -1.36
CA SER A 30 5.47 3.08 -1.61
C SER A 30 5.21 3.47 -3.07
N ILE A 31 5.71 2.66 -4.01
CA ILE A 31 5.53 2.88 -5.46
C ILE A 31 4.05 2.77 -5.84
N PHE A 32 3.35 1.75 -5.33
CA PHE A 32 1.93 1.55 -5.59
C PHE A 32 1.09 2.71 -5.04
N SER A 33 1.38 3.16 -3.82
CA SER A 33 0.64 4.22 -3.14
C SER A 33 0.73 5.57 -3.84
N ILE A 34 1.90 5.90 -4.39
CA ILE A 34 2.11 7.16 -5.13
C ILE A 34 1.38 7.12 -6.49
N ARG A 35 1.42 5.99 -7.20
CA ARG A 35 0.90 5.89 -8.59
C ARG A 35 -0.58 5.55 -8.69
N HIS A 36 -1.09 4.68 -7.81
CA HIS A 36 -2.44 4.11 -7.89
C HIS A 36 -3.33 4.45 -6.69
N GLY A 37 -2.72 5.03 -5.65
CA GLY A 37 -3.38 5.34 -4.41
C GLY A 37 -3.42 4.19 -3.43
N ALA A 38 -3.42 4.54 -2.15
CA ALA A 38 -3.27 3.57 -1.06
C ALA A 38 -4.59 2.89 -0.65
N ILE A 39 -5.74 3.29 -1.21
CA ILE A 39 -7.06 2.78 -0.79
C ILE A 39 -7.18 1.26 -1.00
N MET A 40 -6.60 0.72 -2.08
CA MET A 40 -6.61 -0.72 -2.36
C MET A 40 -5.75 -1.51 -1.37
N LEU A 41 -4.81 -0.89 -0.67
CA LEU A 41 -3.98 -1.58 0.33
C LEU A 41 -4.76 -1.91 1.60
N ILE A 42 -5.89 -1.24 1.86
CA ILE A 42 -6.70 -1.47 3.06
C ILE A 42 -7.34 -2.88 3.03
N PRO A 43 -8.04 -3.31 1.96
CA PRO A 43 -8.50 -4.70 1.83
C PRO A 43 -7.37 -5.73 1.96
N LEU A 44 -6.20 -5.46 1.37
CA LEU A 44 -5.03 -6.34 1.47
C LEU A 44 -4.59 -6.51 2.92
N ALA A 45 -4.54 -5.40 3.66
CA ALA A 45 -4.12 -5.37 5.05
C ALA A 45 -5.09 -6.15 5.96
N ILE A 46 -6.40 -6.06 5.70
CA ILE A 46 -7.42 -6.86 6.39
C ILE A 46 -7.18 -8.36 6.17
N VAL A 47 -6.98 -8.77 4.92
CA VAL A 47 -6.66 -10.18 4.59
C VAL A 47 -5.39 -10.63 5.29
N LEU A 48 -4.36 -9.79 5.34
CA LEU A 48 -3.09 -10.09 6.01
C LEU A 48 -3.24 -10.20 7.53
N ASP A 49 -4.01 -9.33 8.19
CA ASP A 49 -4.31 -9.50 9.62
C ASP A 49 -5.00 -10.84 9.90
N GLY A 50 -5.85 -11.28 8.98
CA GLY A 50 -6.44 -12.62 9.02
C GLY A 50 -5.44 -13.75 8.86
N TYR A 51 -4.52 -13.62 7.91
CA TYR A 51 -3.45 -14.58 7.70
C TYR A 51 -2.56 -14.74 8.94
N TYR A 52 -2.24 -13.64 9.64
CA TYR A 52 -1.45 -13.66 10.88
C TYR A 52 -2.26 -14.01 12.14
N GLY A 53 -3.57 -14.27 12.02
CA GLY A 53 -4.43 -14.62 13.15
C GLY A 53 -4.75 -13.46 14.10
N ASN A 54 -4.52 -12.21 13.68
CA ASN A 54 -4.62 -11.01 14.52
C ASN A 54 -6.04 -10.41 14.63
N TYR A 55 -7.07 -11.07 14.09
CA TYR A 55 -8.44 -10.54 14.12
C TYR A 55 -9.01 -10.37 15.54
N TYR A 56 -8.57 -11.18 16.51
CA TYR A 56 -9.17 -11.22 17.85
C TYR A 56 -8.50 -10.29 18.87
N SER A 57 -7.33 -9.75 18.57
CA SER A 57 -6.51 -8.96 19.49
C SER A 57 -6.44 -7.49 19.06
N LEU A 58 -5.78 -7.20 17.94
CA LEU A 58 -5.71 -5.90 17.30
C LEU A 58 -5.19 -6.08 15.86
N PRO A 59 -5.92 -5.62 14.83
CA PRO A 59 -5.50 -5.74 13.44
C PRO A 59 -4.43 -4.67 13.11
N TYR A 60 -3.18 -4.95 13.51
CA TYR A 60 -2.06 -4.03 13.38
C TYR A 60 -1.77 -3.65 11.92
N VAL A 61 -1.89 -4.59 10.98
CA VAL A 61 -1.55 -4.35 9.57
C VAL A 61 -2.59 -3.42 8.93
N SER A 62 -3.87 -3.63 9.24
CA SER A 62 -4.99 -2.79 8.78
C SER A 62 -4.90 -1.38 9.35
N LEU A 63 -4.59 -1.23 10.64
CA LEU A 63 -4.41 0.09 11.25
C LEU A 63 -3.25 0.84 10.59
N LEU A 64 -2.11 0.17 10.36
CA LEU A 64 -0.98 0.76 9.64
C LEU A 64 -1.35 1.15 8.21
N ALA A 65 -2.13 0.33 7.51
CA ALA A 65 -2.57 0.64 6.15
C ALA A 65 -3.50 1.88 6.10
N VAL A 66 -4.37 2.07 7.09
CA VAL A 66 -5.22 3.26 7.20
C VAL A 66 -4.38 4.51 7.47
N VAL A 67 -3.44 4.44 8.41
CA VAL A 67 -2.51 5.56 8.70
C VAL A 67 -1.70 5.90 7.45
N TRP A 68 -1.17 4.89 6.75
CA TRP A 68 -0.43 5.07 5.52
C TRP A 68 -1.27 5.70 4.41
N TYR A 69 -2.54 5.27 4.28
CA TYR A 69 -3.48 5.87 3.35
C TYR A 69 -3.66 7.37 3.62
N ILE A 70 -3.91 7.76 4.88
CA ILE A 70 -4.05 9.18 5.26
C ILE A 70 -2.79 9.96 4.90
N VAL A 71 -1.61 9.45 5.24
CA VAL A 71 -0.32 10.12 4.95
C VAL A 71 -0.13 10.31 3.45
N ILE A 72 -0.36 9.27 2.65
CA ILE A 72 -0.20 9.35 1.19
C ILE A 72 -1.24 10.29 0.59
N GLU A 73 -2.49 10.29 1.04
CA GLU A 73 -3.53 11.19 0.53
C GLU A 73 -3.16 12.66 0.76
N GLN A 74 -2.41 12.98 1.82
CA GLN A 74 -1.89 14.33 2.10
C GLN A 74 -0.64 14.69 1.25
N ILE A 75 0.20 13.71 0.93
CA ILE A 75 1.45 13.91 0.18
C ILE A 75 1.21 13.92 -1.34
N ARG A 76 0.34 13.04 -1.83
CA ARG A 76 0.10 12.79 -3.26
C ARG A 76 -0.21 14.08 -4.05
N PRO A 77 -1.10 14.99 -3.59
CA PRO A 77 -1.40 16.22 -4.31
C PRO A 77 -0.15 17.11 -4.47
N ARG A 78 0.69 17.18 -3.44
CA ARG A 78 1.91 18.01 -3.45
C ARG A 78 2.97 17.49 -4.42
N ILE A 79 3.02 16.18 -4.65
CA ILE A 79 3.95 15.59 -5.62
C ILE A 79 3.48 15.90 -7.05
N PHE A 80 2.17 15.74 -7.34
CA PHE A 80 1.65 15.98 -8.68
C PHE A 80 1.49 17.48 -9.02
N ASP A 81 1.29 18.36 -8.03
CA ASP A 81 1.34 19.82 -8.25
C ASP A 81 2.74 20.28 -8.70
N LEU A 82 3.81 19.66 -8.18
CA LEU A 82 5.19 19.96 -8.62
C LEU A 82 5.46 19.54 -10.07
N ASP A 83 4.79 18.49 -10.56
CA ASP A 83 4.92 18.05 -11.94
C ASP A 83 4.20 19.00 -12.92
N MET A 84 3.09 19.63 -12.52
CA MET A 84 2.40 20.63 -13.35
C MET A 84 3.13 21.97 -13.44
N ILE A 85 3.91 22.36 -12.43
CA ILE A 85 4.71 23.61 -12.46
C ILE A 85 5.98 23.43 -13.32
N ARG A 86 6.44 22.19 -13.52
CA ARG A 86 7.66 21.86 -14.28
C ARG A 86 7.42 21.51 -15.75
N SER A 87 6.17 21.47 -16.22
CA SER A 87 5.81 21.26 -17.64
C SER A 87 5.55 22.58 -18.35
#